data_AF-A0A976LML9-F1
#
_entry.id   AF-A0A976LML9-F1
#
_cell.length_a   1.000
_cell.length_b   1.000
_cell.length_c   1.000
_cell.angle_alpha   90.00
_cell.angle_beta   90.00
_cell.angle_gamma   90.00
#
_symmetry.space_group_name_H-M   'P 1'
#
loop_
_entity.id
_entity.type
_entity.pdbx_description
1 polymer ?
#
loop_
_entity_poly.entity_id
_entity_poly.type
_entity_poly.pdbx_seq_one_letter_code
_entity_poly.pdbx_strand_id
1 'polypeptide(L)'
;MSNKIKAEDLVFHFLNVGFGDTAVIELPPNTSGKHLLGIVDCCDGDKTLKYVRQIKQVRANDGINIDGVAFICATHPHFDHISGINKLLKDPATRPLEFWDSGFRHNSTTYQNILKTIYSEKIDMRRISSGMEW
;
A
#
# COMPACT_ATOMS: atom_id res chain seq x y z
N MET A 1 3.07 -30.27 0.92
CA MET A 1 3.81 -29.09 1.45
C MET A 1 3.46 -27.92 0.56
N SER A 2 3.15 -26.75 1.11
CA SER A 2 2.96 -25.54 0.29
C SER A 2 4.27 -25.17 -0.38
N ASN A 3 4.23 -24.78 -1.65
CA ASN A 3 5.41 -24.25 -2.34
C ASN A 3 5.90 -23.00 -1.59
N LYS A 4 7.22 -22.86 -1.45
CA LYS A 4 7.82 -21.63 -0.95
C LYS A 4 7.53 -20.50 -1.93
N ILE A 5 7.17 -19.34 -1.42
CA ILE A 5 6.94 -18.15 -2.25
C ILE A 5 8.26 -17.70 -2.85
N LYS A 6 8.32 -17.63 -4.17
CA LYS A 6 9.50 -17.25 -4.94
C LYS A 6 9.58 -15.72 -5.09
N ALA A 7 10.71 -15.25 -5.62
CA ALA A 7 10.97 -13.82 -5.82
C ALA A 7 10.07 -13.24 -6.92
N GLU A 8 9.78 -14.04 -7.95
CA GLU A 8 8.98 -13.72 -9.12
C GLU A 8 7.46 -13.84 -8.91
N ASP A 9 7.02 -14.34 -7.76
CA ASP A 9 5.60 -14.51 -7.48
C ASP A 9 4.94 -13.15 -7.17
N LEU A 10 3.74 -12.94 -7.72
CA LEU A 10 2.82 -11.89 -7.26
C LEU A 10 2.04 -12.42 -6.05
N VAL A 11 2.17 -11.75 -4.90
CA VAL A 11 1.64 -12.28 -3.63
C VAL A 11 0.67 -11.28 -3.02
N PHE A 12 -0.51 -11.75 -2.67
CA PHE A 12 -1.52 -10.95 -1.98
C PHE A 12 -1.62 -11.37 -0.52
N HIS A 13 -1.53 -10.37 0.36
CA HIS A 13 -1.74 -10.53 1.78
C HIS A 13 -3.00 -9.76 2.18
N PHE A 14 -4.07 -10.48 2.48
CA PHE A 14 -5.30 -9.89 2.99
C PHE A 14 -5.20 -9.81 4.52
N LEU A 15 -5.09 -8.59 5.04
CA LEU A 15 -4.91 -8.38 6.47
C LEU A 15 -6.27 -8.41 7.14
N ASN A 16 -6.44 -9.31 8.11
CA ASN A 16 -7.58 -9.23 9.01
C ASN A 16 -7.43 -7.97 9.88
N VAL A 17 -8.10 -6.88 9.55
CA VAL A 17 -8.10 -5.63 10.32
C VAL A 17 -9.32 -5.46 11.23
N GLY A 18 -10.12 -6.53 11.40
CA GLY A 18 -11.39 -6.47 12.11
C GLY A 18 -12.49 -5.94 11.20
N PHE A 19 -12.69 -4.62 11.19
CA PHE A 19 -13.65 -3.93 10.33
C PHE A 19 -12.91 -3.09 9.28
N GLY A 20 -13.32 -3.18 8.02
CA GLY A 20 -12.67 -2.50 6.90
C GLY A 20 -11.66 -3.38 6.15
N ASP A 21 -10.98 -2.75 5.18
CA ASP A 21 -10.16 -3.46 4.20
C ASP A 21 -8.70 -3.00 4.24
N THR A 22 -7.80 -3.98 4.11
CA THR A 22 -6.38 -3.75 3.83
C THR A 22 -5.80 -4.95 3.09
N ALA A 23 -5.20 -4.71 1.92
CA ALA A 23 -4.35 -5.68 1.25
C ALA A 23 -2.93 -5.13 1.06
N VAL A 24 -1.93 -5.98 1.29
CA VAL A 24 -0.52 -5.70 0.93
C VAL A 24 -0.15 -6.66 -0.20
N ILE A 25 0.44 -6.12 -1.26
CA ILE A 25 0.80 -6.85 -2.46
C ILE A 25 2.33 -6.86 -2.56
N GLU A 26 2.95 -8.03 -2.62
CA GLU A 26 4.34 -8.14 -3.02
C GLU A 26 4.39 -8.22 -4.54
N LEU A 27 5.02 -7.23 -5.17
CA LEU A 27 5.15 -7.18 -6.62
C LEU A 27 6.37 -8.04 -7.04
N PRO A 28 6.27 -8.73 -8.19
CA PRO A 28 7.44 -9.30 -8.84
C PRO A 28 8.52 -8.24 -9.06
N PRO A 29 9.81 -8.63 -9.18
CA PRO A 29 10.88 -7.69 -9.43
C PRO A 29 10.61 -6.93 -10.73
N ASN A 30 10.80 -5.62 -10.70
CA ASN A 30 10.68 -4.82 -11.91
C ASN A 30 11.86 -5.08 -12.86
N THR A 31 11.89 -4.40 -14.01
CA THR A 31 12.98 -4.54 -15.01
C THR A 31 14.37 -4.17 -14.49
N SER A 32 14.46 -3.44 -13.38
CA SER A 32 15.72 -3.11 -12.68
C SER A 32 16.04 -4.09 -11.55
N GLY A 33 15.27 -5.15 -11.36
CA GLY A 33 15.43 -6.15 -10.30
C GLY A 33 14.94 -5.70 -8.92
N LYS A 34 14.27 -4.54 -8.80
CA LYS A 34 13.79 -4.05 -7.51
C LYS A 34 12.50 -4.72 -7.10
N HIS A 35 12.38 -5.08 -5.84
CA HIS A 35 11.16 -5.62 -5.25
C HIS A 35 10.42 -4.52 -4.51
N LEU A 36 9.14 -4.31 -4.84
CA LEU A 36 8.32 -3.26 -4.26
C LEU A 36 7.02 -3.84 -3.71
N LEU A 37 6.39 -3.10 -2.80
CA LEU A 37 5.04 -3.42 -2.32
C LEU A 37 4.00 -2.52 -2.98
N GLY A 38 2.79 -3.05 -3.16
CA GLY A 38 1.57 -2.26 -3.31
C GLY A 38 0.73 -2.36 -2.05
N ILE A 39 -0.05 -1.34 -1.73
CA ILE A 39 -1.04 -1.40 -0.64
C ILE A 39 -2.38 -0.93 -1.20
N VAL A 40 -3.44 -1.69 -0.92
CA VAL A 40 -4.81 -1.33 -1.30
C VAL A 40 -5.62 -1.18 -0.03
N ASP A 41 -6.13 0.02 0.18
CA ASP A 41 -6.78 0.48 1.40
C ASP A 41 -5.91 0.29 2.66
N CYS A 42 -6.31 0.98 3.74
CA CYS A 42 -5.74 0.79 5.05
C CYS A 42 -6.71 1.31 6.11
N CYS A 43 -7.38 0.40 6.82
CA CYS A 43 -8.15 0.76 8.02
C CYS A 43 -7.23 0.95 9.24
N ASP A 44 -6.38 -0.05 9.54
CA ASP A 44 -5.46 -0.03 10.68
C ASP A 44 -4.01 0.21 10.26
N GLY A 45 -3.55 1.46 10.42
CA GLY A 45 -2.20 1.88 10.04
C GLY A 45 -1.10 1.23 10.89
N ASP A 46 -1.35 0.96 12.17
CA ASP A 46 -0.36 0.33 13.06
C ASP A 46 -0.12 -1.13 12.69
N LYS A 47 -1.23 -1.85 12.49
CA LYS A 47 -1.19 -3.25 12.09
C LYS A 47 -0.56 -3.42 10.71
N THR A 48 -0.92 -2.57 9.76
CA THR A 48 -0.38 -2.60 8.40
C THR A 48 1.12 -2.31 8.40
N LEU A 49 1.56 -1.27 9.12
CA LEU A 49 2.97 -0.92 9.24
C LEU A 49 3.79 -2.04 9.89
N LYS A 50 3.28 -2.64 10.96
CA LYS A 50 3.91 -3.81 11.61
C LYS A 50 4.04 -4.97 10.63
N TYR A 51 3.00 -5.25 9.84
CA TYR A 51 3.00 -6.34 8.88
C TYR A 51 3.96 -6.11 7.71
N VAL A 52 4.02 -4.88 7.17
CA VAL A 52 5.00 -4.52 6.13
C VAL A 52 6.42 -4.75 6.65
N ARG A 53 6.74 -4.31 7.87
CA ARG A 53 8.06 -4.57 8.48
C ARG A 53 8.36 -6.08 8.60
N GLN A 54 7.35 -6.88 8.94
CA GLN A 54 7.49 -8.34 9.01
C GLN A 54 7.76 -8.95 7.62
N ILE A 55 7.04 -8.55 6.57
CA ILE A 55 7.32 -8.99 5.20
C ILE A 55 8.77 -8.67 4.84
N LYS A 56 9.20 -7.42 5.06
CA LYS A 56 10.58 -6.99 4.76
C LYS A 56 11.61 -7.86 5.49
N GLN A 57 11.39 -8.16 6.76
CA GLN A 57 12.29 -9.00 7.55
C GLN A 57 12.32 -10.45 7.06
N VAL A 58 11.16 -11.05 6.75
CA VAL A 58 11.07 -12.43 6.26
C VAL A 58 11.75 -12.56 4.90
N ARG A 59 11.52 -11.61 4.00
CA ARG A 59 12.14 -11.59 2.67
C ARG A 59 13.64 -11.36 2.73
N ALA A 60 14.12 -10.52 3.65
CA ALA A 60 15.55 -10.34 3.88
C ALA A 60 16.25 -11.66 4.27
N ASN A 61 15.59 -12.51 5.07
CA ASN A 61 16.13 -13.84 5.42
C ASN A 61 16.22 -14.78 4.20
N ASP A 62 15.43 -14.52 3.16
CA ASP A 62 15.46 -15.23 1.88
C ASP A 62 16.42 -14.58 0.86
N GLY A 63 17.18 -13.56 1.26
CA GLY A 63 18.10 -12.82 0.38
C GLY A 63 17.40 -11.81 -0.53
N ILE A 64 16.13 -11.50 -0.28
CA ILE A 64 15.32 -10.55 -1.06
C ILE A 64 15.18 -9.25 -0.29
N ASN A 65 15.66 -8.15 -0.85
CA ASN A 65 15.45 -6.81 -0.29
C ASN A 65 14.19 -6.18 -0.88
N ILE A 66 13.25 -5.75 -0.02
CA ILE A 66 12.08 -4.97 -0.44
C ILE A 66 12.45 -3.48 -0.40
N ASP A 67 12.60 -2.88 -1.58
CA ASP A 67 13.18 -1.55 -1.77
C ASP A 67 12.23 -0.40 -1.42
N GLY A 68 10.92 -0.67 -1.30
CA GLY A 68 9.95 0.38 -1.00
C GLY A 68 8.51 -0.02 -1.28
N VAL A 69 7.65 0.98 -1.33
CA VAL A 69 6.24 0.86 -1.71
C VAL A 69 6.04 1.60 -3.02
N ALA A 70 5.59 0.89 -4.06
CA ALA A 70 5.29 1.47 -5.36
C ALA A 70 4.08 2.39 -5.26
N PHE A 71 2.98 1.88 -4.70
CA PHE A 71 1.74 2.63 -4.59
C PHE A 71 0.98 2.34 -3.30
N ILE A 72 0.20 3.32 -2.85
CA ILE A 72 -0.98 3.11 -1.99
C ILE A 72 -2.22 3.48 -2.81
N CYS A 73 -3.17 2.57 -2.94
CA CYS A 73 -4.44 2.78 -3.63
C CYS A 73 -5.57 2.91 -2.61
N ALA A 74 -6.26 4.05 -2.61
CA ALA A 74 -7.50 4.25 -1.86
C ALA A 74 -8.69 3.98 -2.78
N THR A 75 -9.37 2.86 -2.57
CA THR A 75 -10.47 2.41 -3.43
C THR A 75 -11.63 3.40 -3.42
N HIS A 76 -11.94 3.95 -2.24
CA HIS A 76 -12.93 5.01 -2.05
C HIS A 76 -12.76 5.65 -0.66
N PRO A 77 -13.31 6.87 -0.42
CA PRO A 77 -12.92 7.70 0.73
C PRO A 77 -13.69 7.38 2.04
N HIS A 78 -14.24 6.18 2.18
CA HIS A 78 -14.92 5.76 3.41
C HIS A 78 -13.93 5.39 4.52
N PHE A 79 -14.33 5.66 5.76
CA PHE A 79 -13.42 5.61 6.92
C PHE A 79 -12.77 4.24 7.13
N ASP A 80 -13.52 3.17 6.92
CA ASP A 80 -13.11 1.77 6.99
C ASP A 80 -12.14 1.34 5.88
N HIS A 81 -11.87 2.22 4.90
CA HIS A 81 -10.88 2.01 3.85
C HIS A 81 -9.66 2.92 3.99
N ILE A 82 -9.82 4.12 4.57
CA ILE A 82 -8.75 5.15 4.51
C ILE A 82 -8.22 5.62 5.87
N SER A 83 -8.80 5.17 6.99
CA SER A 83 -8.46 5.69 8.33
C SER A 83 -6.99 5.50 8.74
N GLY A 84 -6.34 4.43 8.26
CA GLY A 84 -4.94 4.10 8.52
C GLY A 84 -3.94 4.69 7.52
N ILE A 85 -4.38 5.12 6.34
CA ILE A 85 -3.50 5.56 5.24
C ILE A 85 -2.55 6.67 5.66
N ASN A 86 -3.04 7.68 6.38
CA ASN A 86 -2.22 8.85 6.75
C ASN A 86 -0.99 8.46 7.57
N LYS A 87 -1.06 7.37 8.34
CA LYS A 87 0.07 6.83 9.08
C LYS A 87 1.12 6.24 8.13
N LEU A 88 0.69 5.51 7.11
CA LEU A 88 1.57 4.91 6.12
C LEU A 88 2.30 5.95 5.27
N LEU A 89 1.61 7.05 4.91
CA LEU A 89 2.22 8.14 4.13
C LEU A 89 3.34 8.85 4.90
N LYS A 90 3.22 8.96 6.23
CA LYS A 90 4.20 9.64 7.08
C LYS A 90 5.41 8.76 7.39
N ASP A 91 5.25 7.45 7.47
CA ASP A 91 6.35 6.53 7.80
C ASP A 91 7.23 6.23 6.56
N PRO A 92 8.55 6.51 6.59
CA PRO A 92 9.44 6.26 5.46
C PRO A 92 9.48 4.80 4.99
N ALA A 93 9.17 3.83 5.85
CA ALA A 93 9.16 2.42 5.48
C ALA A 93 8.00 2.06 4.54
N THR A 94 6.92 2.85 4.56
CA THR A 94 5.68 2.61 3.81
C THR A 94 5.27 3.76 2.89
N ARG A 95 5.97 4.89 2.94
CA ARG A 95 5.71 6.03 2.06
C ARG A 95 5.84 5.59 0.60
N PRO A 96 4.78 5.74 -0.21
CA PRO A 96 4.79 5.23 -1.58
C PRO A 96 5.42 6.22 -2.55
N LEU A 97 5.79 5.70 -3.74
CA LEU A 97 6.14 6.53 -4.88
C LEU A 97 4.90 7.24 -5.43
N GLU A 98 3.78 6.51 -5.54
CA GLU A 98 2.50 7.01 -6.03
C GLU A 98 1.36 6.81 -5.01
N PHE A 99 0.42 7.75 -4.98
CA PHE A 99 -0.86 7.58 -4.31
C PHE A 99 -1.97 7.55 -5.35
N TRP A 100 -2.73 6.46 -5.39
CA TRP A 100 -3.82 6.28 -6.34
C TRP A 100 -5.16 6.57 -5.65
N ASP A 101 -5.86 7.56 -6.21
CA ASP A 101 -7.14 8.04 -5.71
C ASP A 101 -8.25 7.72 -6.72
N SER A 102 -9.37 7.20 -6.23
CA SER A 102 -10.55 6.87 -7.04
C SER A 102 -11.26 8.09 -7.63
N GLY A 103 -10.96 9.30 -7.15
CA GLY A 103 -11.59 10.52 -7.61
C GLY A 103 -12.93 10.84 -6.96
N PHE A 104 -13.44 10.00 -6.07
CA PHE A 104 -14.64 10.32 -5.29
C PHE A 104 -14.29 11.34 -4.21
N ARG A 105 -14.95 12.50 -4.27
CA ARG A 105 -14.74 13.54 -3.26
C ARG A 105 -15.52 13.19 -2.00
N HIS A 106 -14.91 13.42 -0.85
CA HIS A 106 -15.52 13.25 0.45
C HIS A 106 -15.09 14.38 1.39
N ASN A 107 -15.97 14.81 2.30
CA ASN A 107 -15.68 15.93 3.19
C ASN A 107 -15.20 15.49 4.59
N SER A 108 -14.68 14.27 4.73
CA SER A 108 -14.16 13.79 6.02
C SER A 108 -12.81 14.41 6.33
N THR A 109 -12.57 14.66 7.62
CA THR A 109 -11.25 15.07 8.12
C THR A 109 -10.17 14.05 7.76
N THR A 110 -10.50 12.75 7.75
CA THR A 110 -9.59 11.67 7.31
C THR A 110 -9.10 11.89 5.88
N TYR A 111 -10.02 12.08 4.93
CA TYR A 111 -9.67 12.29 3.53
C TYR A 111 -8.89 13.58 3.33
N GLN A 112 -9.30 14.68 3.97
CA GLN A 112 -8.58 15.96 3.90
C GLN A 112 -7.15 15.85 4.45
N ASN A 113 -6.93 15.08 5.52
CA ASN A 113 -5.60 14.87 6.10
C ASN A 113 -4.69 14.08 5.16
N ILE A 114 -5.23 13.08 4.48
CA ILE A 114 -4.50 12.32 3.44
C ILE A 114 -4.03 13.27 2.33
N LEU A 115 -4.93 14.08 1.77
CA LEU A 115 -4.57 15.03 0.71
C LEU A 115 -3.50 16.03 1.16
N LYS A 116 -3.59 16.54 2.40
CA LYS A 116 -2.58 17.43 2.98
C LYS A 116 -1.21 16.75 3.09
N THR A 117 -1.18 15.49 3.53
CA THR A 117 0.07 14.73 3.68
C THR A 117 0.68 14.34 2.34
N ILE A 118 -0.13 13.97 1.34
CA ILE A 118 0.34 13.77 -0.04
C ILE A 118 1.03 15.03 -0.56
N TYR A 119 0.39 16.20 -0.38
CA TYR A 119 0.96 17.48 -0.78
C TYR A 119 2.26 17.82 -0.03
N SER A 120 2.29 17.65 1.30
CA SER A 120 3.47 17.99 2.11
C SER A 120 4.67 17.08 1.85
N GLU A 121 4.44 15.78 1.70
CA GLU A 121 5.48 14.78 1.44
C GLU A 121 5.85 14.69 -0.05
N LYS A 122 5.21 15.47 -0.92
CA LYS A 122 5.42 15.50 -2.38
C LYS A 122 5.25 14.13 -3.04
N ILE A 123 4.22 13.39 -2.63
CA ILE A 123 3.88 12.09 -3.19
C ILE A 123 3.12 12.29 -4.50
N ASP A 124 3.47 11.53 -5.54
CA ASP A 124 2.82 11.65 -6.86
C ASP A 124 1.39 11.10 -6.80
N MET A 125 0.40 11.99 -6.88
CA MET A 125 -1.01 11.62 -6.83
C MET A 125 -1.52 11.30 -8.23
N ARG A 126 -2.01 10.08 -8.42
CA ARG A 126 -2.71 9.64 -9.63
C ARG A 126 -4.20 9.51 -9.34
N ARG A 127 -5.02 10.13 -10.18
CA ARG A 127 -6.46 9.86 -10.18
C ARG A 127 -6.74 8.73 -11.16
N ILE A 128 -7.24 7.61 -10.65
CA ILE A 128 -7.58 6.43 -11.43
C ILE A 128 -9.09 6.23 -11.41
N SER A 129 -9.70 5.93 -12.56
CA SER A 129 -11.16 5.79 -12.69
C SER A 129 -11.58 4.33 -12.87
N SER A 130 -10.99 3.66 -13.86
CA SER A 130 -11.23 2.25 -14.18
C SER A 130 -10.16 1.78 -15.17
N GLY A 131 -9.85 0.49 -15.18
CA GLY A 131 -9.15 -0.12 -16.32
C GLY A 131 -10.11 -0.17 -17.52
N MET A 132 -9.64 0.18 -18.72
CA MET A 132 -10.30 -0.29 -19.94
C MET A 132 -9.80 -1.71 -20.18
N GLU A 133 -10.70 -2.69 -20.07
CA GLU A 133 -10.45 -4.03 -20.61
C GLU A 133 -10.51 -3.90 -22.15
N TRP A 134 -9.43 -4.29 -22.82
CA TRP A 134 -9.39 -4.49 -24.28
C TRP A 134 -9.43 -5.98 -24.60
#